data_AF-A0A0B0CVE4-F1
#
_entry.id   AF-A0A0B0CVE4-F1
#
_cell.length_a   1.000
_cell.length_b   1.000
_cell.length_c   1.000
_cell.angle_alpha   90.00
_cell.angle_beta   90.00
_cell.angle_gamma   90.00
#
_symmetry.space_group_name_H-M   'P 1'
#
loop_
_entity.id
_entity.type
_entity.pdbx_description
1 polymer ?
#
loop_
_entity_poly.entity_id
_entity_poly.type
_entity_poly.pdbx_seq_one_letter_code
_entity_poly.pdbx_strand_id
1 'polypeptide(L)'
;MNFLNAADKLNKGQALKRKDWAFEGYIIKDEKGRIRYFDHNEPAVYQPTVEDTLAEDWVEVDKDRWTIVSVTHDDQLMKDKLFVTYQVCSEQNGIIVNNTQIDDNELSKWSCYVDVDVNRSEGFLNQQDLAQVKQILSA
;
A
#
# COMPACT_ATOMS: atom_id res chain seq x y z
N MET A 1 -22.16 5.49 1.73
CA MET A 1 -22.70 4.85 0.51
C MET A 1 -23.01 3.39 0.81
N ASN A 2 -23.87 2.73 0.02
CA ASN A 2 -24.17 1.31 0.23
C ASN A 2 -23.01 0.39 -0.21
N PHE A 3 -23.05 -0.88 0.20
CA PHE A 3 -21.97 -1.84 -0.08
C PHE A 3 -21.81 -2.15 -1.58
N LEU A 4 -22.87 -2.09 -2.39
CA LEU A 4 -22.75 -2.31 -3.84
C LEU A 4 -21.91 -1.21 -4.51
N ASN A 5 -22.17 0.05 -4.17
CA ASN A 5 -21.36 1.17 -4.63
C ASN A 5 -19.94 1.11 -4.06
N ALA A 6 -19.79 0.66 -2.81
CA ALA A 6 -18.48 0.41 -2.21
C ALA A 6 -17.70 -0.66 -2.99
N ALA A 7 -18.33 -1.77 -3.37
CA ALA A 7 -17.69 -2.83 -4.14
C ALA A 7 -17.22 -2.34 -5.52
N ASP A 8 -17.98 -1.49 -6.20
CA ASP A 8 -17.55 -0.87 -7.47
C ASP A 8 -16.33 0.04 -7.27
N LYS A 9 -16.30 0.83 -6.20
CA LYS A 9 -15.13 1.66 -5.83
C LYS A 9 -13.90 0.82 -5.49
N LEU A 10 -14.07 -0.29 -4.75
CA LEU A 10 -12.99 -1.24 -4.47
C LEU A 10 -12.43 -1.85 -5.75
N ASN A 11 -13.27 -2.16 -6.74
CA ASN A 11 -12.83 -2.66 -8.06
C ASN A 11 -11.99 -1.63 -8.83
N LYS A 12 -12.15 -0.34 -8.51
CA LYS A 12 -11.36 0.77 -9.08
C LYS A 12 -10.09 1.06 -8.29
N GLY A 13 -9.75 0.25 -7.28
CA GLY A 13 -8.56 0.40 -6.46
C GLY A 13 -8.67 1.45 -5.34
N GLN A 14 -9.88 1.95 -5.07
CA GLN A 14 -10.12 2.92 -4.00
C GLN A 14 -10.17 2.22 -2.63
N ALA A 15 -9.71 2.91 -1.59
CA ALA A 15 -9.80 2.45 -0.20
C ALA A 15 -11.08 2.95 0.46
N LEU A 16 -11.73 2.10 1.24
CA LEU A 16 -13.00 2.42 1.89
C LEU A 16 -13.01 2.01 3.36
N LYS A 17 -13.81 2.70 4.16
CA LYS A 17 -14.13 2.28 5.53
C LYS A 17 -15.59 2.58 5.88
N ARG A 18 -16.08 1.98 6.97
CA ARG A 18 -17.35 2.39 7.59
C ARG A 18 -17.14 3.69 8.37
N LYS A 19 -18.17 4.53 8.48
CA LYS A 19 -18.08 5.78 9.27
C LYS A 19 -17.84 5.50 10.74
N ASP A 20 -18.44 4.43 11.25
CA ASP A 20 -18.44 4.10 12.68
C ASP A 20 -17.35 3.11 13.07
N TRP A 21 -16.41 2.77 12.17
CA TRP A 21 -15.25 1.98 12.55
C TRP A 21 -14.39 2.77 13.54
N ALA A 22 -14.21 2.19 14.73
CA ALA A 22 -13.32 2.72 15.76
C ALA A 22 -11.82 2.53 15.41
N PHE A 23 -11.52 1.71 14.40
CA PHE A 23 -10.16 1.39 13.97
C PHE A 23 -9.72 2.30 12.82
N GLU A 24 -8.42 2.59 12.75
CA GLU A 24 -7.86 3.53 11.75
C GLU A 24 -7.68 2.91 10.35
N GLY A 25 -7.98 1.62 10.17
CA GLY A 25 -7.80 0.92 8.91
C GLY A 25 -8.90 1.14 7.86
N TYR A 26 -8.66 0.55 6.70
CA TYR A 26 -9.56 0.54 5.55
C TYR A 26 -9.53 -0.80 4.83
N ILE A 27 -10.54 -1.01 3.99
CA ILE A 27 -10.58 -2.12 3.06
C ILE A 27 -10.17 -1.69 1.67
N ILE A 28 -9.49 -2.60 0.98
CA ILE A 28 -9.05 -2.44 -0.39
C ILE A 28 -9.06 -3.80 -1.10
N LYS A 29 -9.13 -3.78 -2.43
CA LYS A 29 -9.06 -4.98 -3.24
C LYS A 29 -7.61 -5.22 -3.68
N ASP A 30 -7.08 -6.41 -3.40
CA ASP A 30 -5.75 -6.78 -3.88
C ASP A 30 -5.75 -7.16 -5.38
N GLU A 31 -4.57 -7.36 -5.95
CA GLU A 31 -4.34 -7.81 -7.33
C GLU A 31 -5.13 -9.08 -7.72
N LYS A 32 -5.47 -9.94 -6.74
CA LYS A 32 -6.20 -11.20 -6.94
C LYS A 32 -7.70 -11.01 -6.81
N GLY A 33 -8.15 -9.77 -6.64
CA GLY A 33 -9.55 -9.45 -6.49
C GLY A 33 -10.12 -9.76 -5.10
N ARG A 34 -9.29 -9.97 -4.08
CA ARG A 34 -9.75 -10.25 -2.72
C ARG A 34 -9.85 -8.96 -1.94
N ILE A 35 -10.91 -8.82 -1.14
CA ILE A 35 -11.03 -7.68 -0.21
C ILE A 35 -10.15 -7.97 1.00
N ARG A 36 -9.29 -7.01 1.32
CA ARG A 36 -8.33 -7.07 2.40
C ARG A 36 -8.58 -5.91 3.33
N TYR A 37 -8.38 -6.14 4.62
CA TYR A 37 -8.35 -5.08 5.63
C TYR A 37 -6.90 -4.72 5.89
N PHE A 38 -6.60 -3.43 5.88
CA PHE A 38 -5.28 -2.89 6.12
C PHE A 38 -5.37 -1.78 7.18
N ASP A 39 -4.58 -1.93 8.23
CA ASP A 39 -4.52 -1.06 9.41
C ASP A 39 -3.08 -0.64 9.71
N HIS A 40 -2.32 -0.36 8.66
CA HIS A 40 -0.89 -0.02 8.74
C HIS A 40 0.03 -1.21 9.08
N ASN A 41 -0.54 -2.42 9.24
CA ASN A 41 0.20 -3.67 9.44
C ASN A 41 -0.04 -4.67 8.29
N GLU A 42 0.39 -5.92 8.46
CA GLU A 42 0.20 -6.95 7.42
C GLU A 42 -1.29 -7.11 7.03
N PRO A 43 -1.65 -7.00 5.74
CA PRO A 43 -3.04 -7.03 5.31
C PRO A 43 -3.74 -8.35 5.61
N ALA A 44 -4.86 -8.28 6.32
CA ALA A 44 -5.71 -9.42 6.65
C ALA A 44 -6.79 -9.64 5.58
N VAL A 45 -7.31 -10.87 5.46
CA VAL A 45 -8.52 -11.11 4.65
C VAL A 45 -9.69 -10.41 5.31
N TYR A 46 -10.43 -9.62 4.55
CA TYR A 46 -11.70 -9.05 5.01
C TYR A 46 -12.86 -9.88 4.46
N GLN A 47 -13.68 -10.42 5.36
CA GLN A 47 -14.91 -11.14 5.03
C GLN A 47 -16.09 -10.26 5.47
N PRO A 48 -16.84 -9.65 4.53
CA PRO A 48 -17.98 -8.81 4.88
C PRO A 48 -19.02 -9.60 5.66
N THR A 49 -19.47 -9.05 6.79
CA THR A 49 -20.63 -9.59 7.52
C THR A 49 -21.94 -9.22 6.82
N VAL A 50 -23.05 -9.80 7.25
CA VAL A 50 -24.38 -9.38 6.76
C VAL A 50 -24.61 -7.89 7.05
N GLU A 51 -24.21 -7.41 8.22
CA GLU A 51 -24.31 -5.99 8.61
C GLU A 51 -23.50 -5.10 7.66
N ASP A 52 -22.30 -5.52 7.27
CA ASP A 52 -21.46 -4.79 6.32
C ASP A 52 -22.09 -4.69 4.93
N THR A 53 -22.72 -5.77 4.47
CA THR A 53 -23.39 -5.79 3.16
C THR A 53 -24.67 -4.95 3.11
N LEU A 54 -25.34 -4.76 4.24
CA LEU A 54 -26.55 -3.96 4.37
C LEU A 54 -26.26 -2.48 4.75
N ALA A 55 -25.01 -2.18 5.07
CA ALA A 55 -24.61 -0.85 5.50
C ALA A 55 -24.68 0.20 4.39
N GLU A 56 -25.01 1.43 4.78
CA GLU A 56 -25.14 2.59 3.88
C GLU A 56 -24.15 3.71 4.19
N ASP A 57 -23.25 3.49 5.14
CA ASP A 57 -22.29 4.45 5.67
C ASP A 57 -20.84 4.18 5.23
N TRP A 58 -20.63 3.44 4.13
CA TRP A 58 -19.29 3.33 3.54
C TRP A 58 -18.80 4.69 3.04
N VAL A 59 -17.55 5.02 3.31
CA VAL A 59 -16.87 6.24 2.88
C VAL A 59 -15.53 5.91 2.25
N GLU A 60 -15.14 6.71 1.26
CA GLU A 60 -13.80 6.65 0.67
C GLU A 60 -12.80 7.34 1.58
N VAL A 61 -11.60 6.79 1.63
CA VAL A 61 -10.48 7.34 2.37
C VAL A 61 -9.23 7.31 1.52
N ASP A 62 -8.31 8.22 1.83
CA ASP A 62 -6.98 8.19 1.24
C ASP A 62 -6.22 6.97 1.78
N LYS A 63 -5.42 6.35 0.90
CA LYS A 63 -4.48 5.33 1.36
C LYS A 63 -3.32 6.01 2.09
N ASP A 64 -2.59 5.18 2.82
CA ASP A 64 -1.31 5.56 3.38
C ASP A 64 -0.38 5.95 2.25
N ARG A 65 0.44 6.97 2.49
CA ARG A 65 1.41 7.41 1.51
C ARG A 65 2.80 6.93 1.89
N TRP A 66 3.47 6.24 0.98
CA TRP A 66 4.84 5.78 1.17
C TRP A 66 5.81 6.60 0.32
N THR A 67 6.94 6.98 0.90
CA THR A 67 8.05 7.62 0.19
C THR A 67 9.27 6.73 0.31
N ILE A 68 9.92 6.44 -0.82
CA ILE A 68 11.19 5.72 -0.81
C ILE A 68 12.31 6.75 -0.68
N VAL A 69 13.07 6.65 0.40
CA VAL A 69 14.10 7.64 0.75
C VAL A 69 15.52 7.14 0.51
N SER A 70 15.70 5.83 0.29
CA SER A 70 16.99 5.24 -0.06
C SER A 70 16.80 3.88 -0.70
N VAL A 71 17.73 3.51 -1.59
CA VAL A 71 17.85 2.17 -2.16
C VAL A 71 19.25 1.65 -1.88
N THR A 72 19.34 0.44 -1.31
CA THR A 72 20.62 -0.23 -1.05
C THR A 72 20.78 -1.41 -2.00
N HIS A 73 21.97 -1.49 -2.59
CA HIS A 73 22.38 -2.54 -3.51
C HIS A 73 23.50 -3.33 -2.84
N ASP A 74 23.15 -4.47 -2.24
CA ASP A 74 24.11 -5.31 -1.53
C ASP A 74 24.51 -6.52 -2.39
N ASP A 75 25.77 -6.54 -2.78
CA ASP A 75 26.30 -7.51 -3.75
C ASP A 75 26.84 -8.81 -3.12
N GLN A 76 26.77 -9.00 -1.80
CA GLN A 76 27.39 -10.18 -1.16
C GLN A 76 26.65 -10.71 0.07
N LEU A 77 25.91 -11.81 -0.14
CA LEU A 77 25.67 -12.85 0.86
C LEU A 77 25.71 -14.26 0.23
N MET A 78 25.37 -14.37 -1.05
CA MET A 78 25.55 -15.56 -1.90
C MET A 78 26.13 -15.08 -3.23
N LYS A 79 27.21 -15.71 -3.73
CA LYS A 79 27.82 -15.34 -5.03
C LYS A 79 26.74 -15.23 -6.11
N ASP A 80 26.80 -14.14 -6.87
CA ASP A 80 26.00 -13.87 -8.09
C ASP A 80 24.53 -13.49 -7.87
N LYS A 81 24.15 -12.98 -6.69
CA LYS A 81 22.81 -12.38 -6.47
C LYS A 81 22.93 -10.95 -5.92
N LEU A 82 22.42 -10.00 -6.69
CA LEU A 82 22.18 -8.62 -6.25
C LEU A 82 20.93 -8.60 -5.36
N PHE A 83 21.06 -8.11 -4.13
CA PHE A 83 19.92 -7.84 -3.26
C PHE A 83 19.64 -6.33 -3.27
N VAL A 84 18.47 -5.96 -3.78
CA VAL A 84 17.99 -4.58 -3.75
C VAL A 84 16.98 -4.45 -2.62
N THR A 85 17.13 -3.38 -1.85
CA THR A 85 16.23 -3.08 -0.73
C THR A 85 15.90 -1.60 -0.68
N TYR A 86 14.69 -1.30 -0.23
CA TYR A 86 14.10 0.03 -0.23
C TYR A 86 13.84 0.46 1.20
N GLN A 87 14.43 1.60 1.60
CA GLN A 87 14.06 2.25 2.85
C GLN A 87 12.82 3.11 2.60
N VAL A 88 11.75 2.80 3.32
CA VAL A 88 10.46 3.48 3.17
C VAL A 88 10.19 4.38 4.38
N CYS A 89 9.55 5.52 4.12
CA CYS A 89 8.87 6.33 5.14
C CYS A 89 7.38 6.36 4.83
N SER A 90 6.53 6.08 5.80
CA SER A 90 5.08 6.23 5.67
C SER A 90 4.62 7.57 6.21
N GLU A 91 3.57 8.12 5.62
CA GLU A 91 2.80 9.23 6.13
C GLU A 91 1.35 8.76 6.32
N GLN A 92 0.90 8.74 7.58
CA GLN A 92 -0.45 8.38 7.97
C GLN A 92 -1.07 9.56 8.73
N ASN A 93 -2.18 10.11 8.24
CA ASN A 93 -2.84 11.26 8.88
C ASN A 93 -1.88 12.45 9.19
N GLY A 94 -0.88 12.68 8.33
CA GLY A 94 0.15 13.73 8.50
C GLY A 94 1.28 13.37 9.48
N ILE A 95 1.24 12.18 10.09
CA ILE A 95 2.31 11.66 10.94
C ILE A 95 3.29 10.88 10.06
N ILE A 96 4.55 11.34 10.04
CA ILE A 96 5.62 10.64 9.33
C ILE A 96 6.22 9.59 10.26
N VAL A 97 6.22 8.34 9.80
CA VAL A 97 6.84 7.22 10.50
C VAL A 97 7.94 6.65 9.59
N ASN A 98 9.13 6.48 10.16
CA ASN A 98 10.20 5.80 9.44
C ASN A 98 9.86 4.31 9.40
N ASN A 99 9.52 3.82 8.21
CA ASN A 99 9.11 2.45 8.00
C ASN A 99 10.34 1.53 7.92
N THR A 100 10.06 0.24 7.75
CA THR A 100 11.10 -0.79 7.60
C THR A 100 11.76 -0.75 6.22
N GLN A 101 12.88 -1.45 6.11
CA GLN A 101 13.51 -1.82 4.84
C GLN A 101 12.73 -3.00 4.23
N ILE A 102 12.41 -2.91 2.94
CA ILE A 102 11.66 -3.94 2.19
C ILE A 102 12.38 -4.34 0.90
N ASP A 103 12.11 -5.51 0.36
CA ASP A 103 12.62 -5.95 -0.95
C ASP A 103 11.68 -5.63 -2.14
N ASP A 104 12.09 -5.94 -3.37
CA ASP A 104 11.31 -5.74 -4.60
C ASP A 104 9.93 -6.42 -4.55
N ASN A 105 9.84 -7.64 -4.02
CA ASN A 105 8.59 -8.40 -3.95
C ASN A 105 7.64 -7.78 -2.93
N GLU A 106 8.18 -7.35 -1.79
CA GLU A 106 7.44 -6.64 -0.77
C GLU A 106 6.95 -5.30 -1.30
N LEU A 107 7.78 -4.53 -2.00
CA LEU A 107 7.37 -3.26 -2.59
C LEU A 107 6.20 -3.42 -3.57
N SER A 108 6.26 -4.43 -4.44
CA SER A 108 5.15 -4.78 -5.34
C SER A 108 3.89 -5.19 -4.57
N LYS A 109 4.02 -6.05 -3.53
CA LYS A 109 2.88 -6.45 -2.69
C LYS A 109 2.25 -5.26 -1.98
N TRP A 110 3.07 -4.38 -1.39
CA TRP A 110 2.61 -3.27 -0.57
C TRP A 110 1.97 -2.15 -1.37
N SER A 111 2.41 -1.91 -2.61
CA SER A 111 1.85 -0.87 -3.50
C SER A 111 0.37 -1.08 -3.83
N CYS A 112 -0.17 -2.28 -3.62
CA CYS A 112 -1.61 -2.53 -3.71
C CYS A 112 -2.39 -1.83 -2.59
N TYR A 113 -1.80 -1.71 -1.40
CA TYR A 113 -2.45 -1.26 -0.16
C TYR A 113 -2.17 0.21 0.14
N VAL A 114 -1.05 0.74 -0.34
CA VAL A 114 -0.55 2.09 -0.05
C VAL A 114 -0.24 2.82 -1.34
N ASP A 115 -0.31 4.15 -1.33
CA ASP A 115 0.09 4.99 -2.44
C ASP A 115 1.58 5.33 -2.32
N VAL A 116 2.40 4.76 -3.20
CA VAL A 116 3.82 5.09 -3.25
C VAL A 116 4.02 6.42 -4.00
N ASP A 117 4.43 7.47 -3.28
CA ASP A 117 4.69 8.81 -3.83
C ASP A 117 6.05 8.84 -4.52
N VAL A 118 6.03 8.41 -5.78
CA VAL A 118 7.22 8.38 -6.62
C VAL A 118 7.78 9.79 -6.83
N ASN A 119 6.93 10.81 -6.98
CA ASN A 119 7.36 12.20 -7.19
C ASN A 119 8.16 12.72 -5.99
N ARG A 120 7.72 12.43 -4.76
CA ARG A 120 8.47 12.78 -3.56
C ARG A 120 9.76 11.97 -3.46
N SER A 121 9.74 10.70 -3.89
CA SER A 121 10.92 9.82 -3.91
C SER A 121 12.01 10.33 -4.87
N GLU A 122 11.66 11.05 -5.94
CA GLU A 122 12.63 11.69 -6.87
C GLU A 122 13.58 12.67 -6.18
N GLY A 123 13.18 13.24 -5.04
CA GLY A 123 14.04 14.12 -4.24
C GLY A 123 15.16 13.39 -3.47
N PHE A 124 15.09 12.06 -3.37
CA PHE A 124 16.02 11.23 -2.60
C PHE A 124 16.78 10.23 -3.45
N LEU A 125 16.21 9.81 -4.58
CA LEU A 125 16.73 8.73 -5.41
C LEU A 125 17.45 9.24 -6.66
N ASN A 126 18.43 8.48 -7.13
CA ASN A 126 19.03 8.72 -8.44
C ASN A 126 18.09 8.22 -9.57
N GLN A 127 18.42 8.54 -10.82
CA GLN A 127 17.58 8.18 -11.97
C GLN A 127 17.42 6.66 -12.19
N GLN A 128 18.45 5.88 -11.88
CA GLN A 128 18.45 4.43 -12.05
C GLN A 128 17.54 3.76 -11.01
N ASP A 129 17.70 4.13 -9.73
CA ASP A 129 16.88 3.61 -8.63
C ASP A 129 15.41 3.96 -8.84
N LEU A 130 15.14 5.20 -9.28
CA LEU A 130 13.81 5.67 -9.60
C LEU A 130 13.17 4.88 -10.75
N ALA A 131 13.95 4.57 -11.79
CA ALA A 131 13.48 3.76 -12.91
C ALA A 131 13.11 2.34 -12.45
N GLN A 132 13.90 1.74 -11.57
CA GLN A 132 13.61 0.43 -10.99
C GLN A 132 12.34 0.45 -10.14
N VAL A 133 12.16 1.45 -9.27
CA VAL A 133 10.93 1.63 -8.49
C VAL A 133 9.72 1.75 -9.41
N LYS A 134 9.79 2.61 -10.43
CA LYS A 134 8.70 2.78 -11.40
C LYS A 134 8.36 1.47 -12.12
N GLN A 135 9.37 0.67 -12.46
CA GLN A 135 9.18 -0.64 -13.07
C GLN A 135 8.43 -1.60 -12.13
N ILE A 136 8.85 -1.71 -10.86
CA ILE A 136 8.22 -2.58 -9.86
C ILE A 136 6.77 -2.19 -9.61
N LEU A 137 6.47 -0.90 -9.53
CA LEU A 137 5.12 -0.38 -9.30
C LEU A 137 4.19 -0.51 -10.53
N SER A 138 4.74 -0.78 -11.71
CA SER A 138 4.00 -0.95 -12.96
C SER A 138 3.78 -2.41 -13.37
N ALA A 139 4.45 -3.34 -12.70
CA ALA A 139 4.39 -4.78 -12.96
C ALA A 139 3.18 -5.42 -12.29
#